data_AF-A0A379V7F2-F1
#
_entry.id   AF-A0A379V7F2-F1
#
_cell.length_a   1.000
_cell.length_b   1.000
_cell.length_c   1.000
_cell.angle_alpha   90.00
_cell.angle_beta   90.00
_cell.angle_gamma   90.00
#
_symmetry.space_group_name_H-M   'P 1'
#
loop_
_entity.id
_entity.type
_entity.pdbx_description
1 polymer ?
#
loop_
_entity_poly.entity_id
_entity_poly.type
_entity_poly.pdbx_seq_one_letter_code
_entity_poly.pdbx_strand_id
1 'polypeptide(L)'
;MRYRVILFCLFGLLPVQLLWAAPAQRTFSDWQVTCNNQNFCVARNTGEHHGLVMTLSRSAGARTDAVLRIDRGGLAPPDAKEAAIAPRLLLDGKPLSFNSPHWRVSPWHLMTGDPATITAFLQTIQDAQAITLKNGVQTLSLAGLKAALLFIDAQQKRVGSETAWIEKGNEPPLSVPPAPALKGIAVINPTPVPLSEEERDDLLDYAAWRVNGIRCSLDPLRRETQVSALTDDKALLIVNCEAGAYNTIDLAWVVSRKKNARLARRTFAAAV
;
A
#
# COMPACT_ATOMS: atom_id res chain seq x y z
N MET A 1 61.28 32.15 4.75
CA MET A 1 60.17 31.70 3.87
C MET A 1 59.85 30.25 4.21
N ARG A 2 58.57 29.85 4.15
CA ARG A 2 58.02 28.48 4.40
C ARG A 2 57.54 28.19 5.83
N TYR A 3 56.44 28.82 6.25
CA TYR A 3 55.46 28.20 7.16
C TYR A 3 54.08 28.83 6.90
N ARG A 4 53.50 28.50 5.74
CA ARG A 4 52.07 28.66 5.44
C ARG A 4 51.70 27.49 4.54
N VAL A 5 50.49 26.97 4.72
CA VAL A 5 49.87 25.86 3.96
C VAL A 5 49.99 24.49 4.64
N ILE A 6 49.37 24.33 5.82
CA ILE A 6 48.72 23.04 6.19
C ILE A 6 47.48 23.37 7.03
N LEU A 7 46.40 23.85 6.41
CA LEU A 7 45.09 23.92 7.07
C LEU A 7 43.93 23.90 6.06
N PHE A 8 43.91 22.94 5.14
CA PHE A 8 42.75 22.72 4.27
C PHE A 8 42.74 21.26 3.79
N CYS A 9 42.28 20.31 4.61
CA CYS A 9 41.97 18.96 4.11
C CYS A 9 41.13 18.11 5.09
N LEU A 10 40.18 18.69 5.84
CA LEU A 10 39.35 17.94 6.80
C LEU A 10 37.84 18.27 6.75
N PHE A 11 37.31 18.69 5.58
CA PHE A 11 35.87 18.94 5.37
C PHE A 11 35.29 18.14 4.18
N GLY A 12 35.75 16.91 3.97
CA GLY A 12 35.46 16.13 2.76
C GLY A 12 34.76 14.78 2.93
N LEU A 13 34.17 14.47 4.09
CA LEU A 13 33.46 13.20 4.31
C LEU A 13 32.12 13.47 5.00
N LEU A 14 31.20 14.12 4.29
CA LEU A 14 29.78 13.93 4.58
C LEU A 14 29.44 12.50 4.14
N PRO A 15 29.03 11.60 5.05
CA PRO A 15 28.51 10.32 4.62
C PRO A 15 27.27 10.63 3.77
N VAL A 16 27.32 10.26 2.49
CA VAL A 16 26.11 10.19 1.67
C VAL A 16 25.21 9.21 2.40
N GLN A 17 24.25 9.72 3.16
CA GLN A 17 23.21 8.88 3.71
C GLN A 17 22.49 8.31 2.49
N LEU A 18 22.75 7.04 2.22
CA LEU A 18 21.89 6.21 1.39
C LEU A 18 20.53 6.25 2.08
N LEU A 19 19.70 7.22 1.72
CA LEU A 19 18.30 7.27 2.10
C LEU A 19 17.67 6.04 1.45
N TRP A 20 17.62 4.95 2.20
CA TRP A 20 16.66 3.91 1.94
C TRP A 20 15.29 4.56 2.06
N ALA A 21 14.63 4.72 0.91
CA ALA A 21 13.21 5.04 0.87
C ALA A 21 12.47 3.82 1.42
N ALA A 22 12.43 3.68 2.75
CA ALA A 22 11.47 2.81 3.40
C ALA A 22 10.07 3.30 2.99
N PRO A 23 9.14 2.41 2.59
CA PRO A 23 7.77 2.82 2.36
C PRO A 23 7.28 3.54 3.62
N ALA A 24 6.77 4.76 3.44
CA ALA A 24 6.31 5.57 4.56
C ALA A 24 4.97 5.00 5.04
N GLN A 25 5.03 4.08 5.99
CA GLN A 25 3.86 3.50 6.66
C GLN A 25 3.86 3.92 8.12
N ARG A 26 2.77 4.54 8.58
CA ARG A 26 2.65 5.03 9.95
C ARG A 26 1.21 4.96 10.45
N THR A 27 1.06 4.63 11.73
CA THR A 27 -0.22 4.62 12.42
C THR A 27 -0.36 5.87 13.30
N PHE A 28 -1.56 6.41 13.33
CA PHE A 28 -2.00 7.56 14.10
C PHE A 28 -3.31 7.19 14.80
N SER A 29 -3.21 6.70 16.03
CA SER A 29 -4.37 6.15 16.77
C SER A 29 -5.13 5.11 15.93
N ASP A 30 -6.34 5.42 15.49
CA ASP A 30 -7.20 4.51 14.73
C ASP A 30 -7.06 4.68 13.21
N TRP A 31 -5.97 5.31 12.74
CA TRP A 31 -5.71 5.55 11.33
C TRP A 31 -4.34 5.04 10.93
N GLN A 32 -4.24 4.49 9.73
CA GLN A 32 -2.98 4.10 9.11
C GLN A 32 -2.81 4.85 7.79
N VAL A 33 -1.61 5.37 7.59
CA VAL A 33 -1.17 5.96 6.32
C VAL A 33 -0.08 5.09 5.72
N THR A 34 -0.20 4.80 4.43
CA THR A 34 0.87 4.20 3.63
C THR A 34 1.09 5.03 2.38
N CYS A 35 2.35 5.39 2.11
CA CYS A 35 2.76 6.04 0.88
C CYS A 35 3.73 5.17 0.08
N ASN A 36 3.51 5.08 -1.23
CA ASN A 36 4.40 4.37 -2.13
C ASN A 36 5.59 5.24 -2.58
N ASN A 37 6.45 4.68 -3.41
CA ASN A 37 7.67 5.29 -3.95
C ASN A 37 7.42 6.51 -4.85
N GLN A 38 6.18 6.72 -5.30
CA GLN A 38 5.76 7.93 -6.03
C GLN A 38 5.09 8.95 -5.11
N ASN A 39 5.20 8.77 -3.78
CA ASN A 39 4.50 9.56 -2.77
C ASN A 39 2.97 9.57 -2.99
N PHE A 40 2.40 8.56 -3.66
CA PHE A 40 0.96 8.34 -3.62
C PHE A 40 0.63 7.75 -2.25
N CYS A 41 -0.22 8.46 -1.51
CA CYS A 41 -0.54 8.13 -0.12
C CYS A 41 -1.99 7.68 0.01
N VAL A 42 -2.22 6.71 0.89
CA VAL A 42 -3.54 6.22 1.29
C VAL A 42 -3.64 6.27 2.80
N ALA A 43 -4.66 6.95 3.33
CA ALA A 43 -5.09 6.89 4.71
C ALA A 43 -6.36 6.05 4.84
N ARG A 44 -6.42 5.19 5.86
CA ARG A 44 -7.59 4.36 6.17
C ARG A 44 -7.74 4.21 7.68
N ASN A 45 -8.96 4.15 8.19
CA ASN A 45 -9.20 3.77 9.58
C ASN A 45 -8.86 2.28 9.81
N THR A 46 -8.35 1.96 11.00
CA THR A 46 -7.87 0.63 11.42
C THR A 46 -8.54 0.18 12.71
N GLY A 47 -8.96 -1.08 12.76
CA GLY A 47 -9.74 -1.65 13.84
C GLY A 47 -10.94 -2.41 13.27
N GLU A 48 -11.75 -3.03 14.13
CA GLU A 48 -12.90 -3.81 13.64
C GLU A 48 -13.97 -2.93 12.99
N HIS A 49 -14.25 -1.74 13.55
CA HIS A 49 -15.19 -0.71 13.05
C HIS A 49 -16.55 -1.22 12.53
N HIS A 50 -16.89 -2.46 12.88
CA HIS A 50 -17.97 -3.28 12.34
C HIS A 50 -18.20 -3.13 10.83
N GLY A 51 -17.10 -3.04 10.06
CA GLY A 51 -17.12 -2.95 8.60
C GLY A 51 -17.23 -1.54 8.02
N LEU A 52 -17.38 -0.48 8.82
CA LEU A 52 -17.40 0.89 8.30
C LEU A 52 -15.98 1.43 8.11
N VAL A 53 -15.63 1.73 6.86
CA VAL A 53 -14.26 2.02 6.45
C VAL A 53 -14.25 3.28 5.62
N MET A 54 -13.48 4.28 6.04
CA MET A 54 -13.13 5.43 5.22
C MET A 54 -11.74 5.24 4.65
N THR A 55 -11.58 5.48 3.36
CA THR A 55 -10.29 5.51 2.68
C THR A 55 -10.14 6.82 1.94
N LEU A 56 -9.00 7.48 2.14
CA LEU A 56 -8.60 8.69 1.44
C LEU A 56 -7.29 8.42 0.72
N SER A 57 -7.27 8.62 -0.60
CA SER A 57 -6.04 8.49 -1.40
C SER A 57 -5.72 9.78 -2.11
N ARG A 58 -4.45 10.15 -2.22
CA ARG A 58 -3.99 11.36 -2.93
C ARG A 58 -2.67 11.15 -3.65
N SER A 59 -2.61 11.60 -4.90
CA SER A 59 -1.38 11.64 -5.70
C SER A 59 -0.46 12.79 -5.26
N ALA A 60 0.85 12.61 -5.44
CA ALA A 60 1.81 13.70 -5.29
C ALA A 60 1.76 14.68 -6.49
N GLY A 61 2.38 15.85 -6.34
CA GLY A 61 2.44 16.89 -7.37
C GLY A 61 1.41 18.01 -7.21
N ALA A 62 1.52 19.04 -8.05
CA ALA A 62 0.69 20.23 -7.97
C ALA A 62 -0.82 19.98 -8.11
N ARG A 63 -1.21 18.93 -8.83
CA ARG A 63 -2.63 18.55 -8.95
C ARG A 63 -3.18 18.06 -7.60
N THR A 64 -4.46 18.29 -7.39
CA THR A 64 -5.18 17.91 -6.16
C THR A 64 -5.97 16.61 -6.35
N ASP A 65 -5.48 15.70 -7.20
CA ASP A 65 -6.14 14.43 -7.48
C ASP A 65 -6.22 13.59 -6.21
N ALA A 66 -7.44 13.49 -5.67
CA ALA A 66 -7.73 12.72 -4.48
C ALA A 66 -9.04 11.97 -4.65
N VAL A 67 -9.18 10.86 -3.93
CA VAL A 67 -10.42 10.10 -3.85
C VAL A 67 -10.71 9.83 -2.39
N LEU A 68 -11.93 10.12 -1.98
CA LEU A 68 -12.47 9.77 -0.67
C LEU A 68 -13.60 8.77 -0.87
N ARG A 69 -13.54 7.67 -0.13
CA ARG A 69 -14.63 6.69 -0.06
C ARG A 69 -14.95 6.32 1.37
N ILE A 70 -16.24 6.05 1.63
CA ILE A 70 -16.74 5.41 2.84
C ILE A 70 -17.52 4.16 2.41
N ASP A 71 -17.04 3.02 2.86
CA ASP A 71 -17.55 1.69 2.52
C ASP A 71 -18.13 1.04 3.78
N ARG A 72 -19.30 0.41 3.66
CA ARG A 72 -19.84 -0.52 4.66
C ARG A 72 -19.58 -1.94 4.17
N GLY A 73 -18.53 -2.56 4.71
CA GLY A 73 -18.25 -3.98 4.55
C GLY A 73 -19.20 -4.86 5.34
N GLY A 74 -19.28 -6.12 4.95
CA GLY A 74 -20.07 -7.17 5.59
C GLY A 74 -19.85 -8.51 4.89
N LEU A 75 -20.12 -9.60 5.59
CA LEU A 75 -20.01 -10.96 5.03
C LEU A 75 -21.19 -11.33 4.12
N ALA A 76 -22.32 -10.65 4.26
CA ALA A 76 -23.51 -10.86 3.45
C ALA A 76 -23.58 -9.81 2.32
N PRO A 77 -24.04 -10.19 1.12
CA PRO A 77 -24.33 -9.22 0.08
C PRO A 77 -25.40 -8.23 0.56
N PRO A 78 -25.31 -6.97 0.12
CA PRO A 78 -26.25 -5.93 0.52
C PRO A 78 -27.67 -6.27 0.06
N ASP A 79 -28.66 -5.98 0.90
CA ASP A 79 -30.06 -6.10 0.53
C ASP A 79 -30.36 -5.12 -0.61
N ALA A 80 -30.96 -5.62 -1.70
CA ALA A 80 -31.33 -4.82 -2.86
C ALA A 80 -32.30 -3.66 -2.52
N LYS A 81 -32.99 -3.75 -1.37
CA LYS A 81 -33.90 -2.71 -0.87
C LYS A 81 -33.27 -1.77 0.15
N GLU A 82 -32.00 -1.97 0.49
CA GLU A 82 -31.34 -1.13 1.48
C GLU A 82 -31.26 0.32 0.98
N ALA A 83 -31.62 1.27 1.85
CA ALA A 83 -31.51 2.68 1.53
C ALA A 83 -30.04 3.12 1.37
N ALA A 84 -29.81 4.20 0.63
CA ALA A 84 -28.49 4.82 0.50
C ALA A 84 -27.78 5.00 1.87
N ILE A 85 -26.45 4.80 1.90
CA ILE A 85 -25.69 4.91 3.15
C ILE A 85 -25.60 6.36 3.66
N ALA A 86 -25.43 7.33 2.75
CA ALA A 86 -25.20 8.74 3.08
C ALA A 86 -26.20 9.33 4.09
N PRO A 87 -27.54 9.26 3.89
CA PRO A 87 -28.50 9.84 4.85
C PRO A 87 -28.57 9.12 6.20
N ARG A 88 -27.90 7.98 6.34
CA ARG A 88 -27.84 7.19 7.56
C ARG A 88 -26.55 7.43 8.35
N LEU A 89 -25.58 8.16 7.81
CA LEU A 89 -24.35 8.49 8.52
C LEU A 89 -24.60 9.64 9.50
N LEU A 90 -24.04 9.48 10.70
CA LEU A 90 -24.07 10.47 11.77
C LEU A 90 -22.64 10.90 12.09
N LEU A 91 -22.41 12.19 12.33
CA LEU A 91 -21.18 12.74 12.89
C LEU A 91 -21.44 13.11 14.35
N ASP A 92 -20.77 12.44 15.27
CA ASP A 92 -20.97 12.62 16.72
C ASP A 92 -22.46 12.57 17.13
N GLY A 93 -23.20 11.62 16.55
CA GLY A 93 -24.63 11.40 16.80
C GLY A 93 -25.59 12.33 16.06
N LYS A 94 -25.10 13.33 15.32
CA LYS A 94 -25.92 14.25 14.52
C LYS A 94 -25.91 13.87 13.04
N PRO A 95 -26.96 14.15 12.25
CA PRO A 95 -26.96 13.85 10.81
C PRO A 95 -25.76 14.47 10.09
N LEU A 96 -25.03 13.65 9.32
CA LEU A 96 -23.92 14.10 8.49
C LEU A 96 -24.44 14.48 7.10
N SER A 97 -24.31 15.76 6.73
CA SER A 97 -24.82 16.28 5.46
C SER A 97 -23.80 16.15 4.33
N PHE A 98 -24.27 15.72 3.15
CA PHE A 98 -23.47 15.58 1.93
C PHE A 98 -24.02 16.52 0.85
N ASN A 99 -23.72 17.81 0.97
CA ASN A 99 -24.38 18.88 0.20
C ASN A 99 -23.86 19.07 -1.24
N SER A 100 -22.92 18.24 -1.69
CA SER A 100 -22.33 18.33 -3.03
C SER A 100 -22.98 17.32 -3.98
N PRO A 101 -23.29 17.69 -5.23
CA PRO A 101 -23.77 16.75 -6.23
C PRO A 101 -22.68 15.78 -6.71
N HIS A 102 -21.41 16.00 -6.33
CA HIS A 102 -20.27 15.18 -6.76
C HIS A 102 -20.06 13.91 -5.91
N TRP A 103 -21.00 13.61 -5.01
CA TRP A 103 -21.04 12.34 -4.29
C TRP A 103 -21.71 11.26 -5.13
N ARG A 104 -21.00 10.16 -5.34
CA ARG A 104 -21.57 8.90 -5.81
C ARG A 104 -22.02 8.10 -4.59
N VAL A 105 -23.30 7.78 -4.52
CA VAL A 105 -23.93 7.16 -3.34
C VAL A 105 -24.61 5.86 -3.74
N SER A 106 -24.38 4.81 -2.95
CA SER A 106 -25.11 3.55 -2.97
C SER A 106 -25.51 3.15 -1.54
N PRO A 107 -26.21 2.02 -1.34
CA PRO A 107 -26.56 1.56 0.01
C PRO A 107 -25.37 1.15 0.90
N TRP A 108 -24.18 0.91 0.33
CA TRP A 108 -22.99 0.49 1.08
C TRP A 108 -21.73 1.29 0.72
N HIS A 109 -21.83 2.24 -0.21
CA HIS A 109 -20.68 2.96 -0.74
C HIS A 109 -21.02 4.44 -0.91
N LEU A 110 -20.10 5.29 -0.48
CA LEU A 110 -20.10 6.72 -0.72
C LEU A 110 -18.72 7.09 -1.26
N MET A 111 -18.64 7.77 -2.40
CA MET A 111 -17.35 8.17 -2.98
C MET A 111 -17.42 9.51 -3.69
N THR A 112 -16.33 10.26 -3.63
CA THR A 112 -16.09 11.41 -4.50
C THR A 112 -14.62 11.48 -4.89
N GLY A 113 -14.37 12.04 -6.08
CA GLY A 113 -13.04 12.44 -6.52
C GLY A 113 -12.91 13.95 -6.71
N ASP A 114 -13.93 14.72 -6.31
CA ASP A 114 -13.93 16.17 -6.45
C ASP A 114 -13.12 16.83 -5.31
N PRO A 115 -12.00 17.53 -5.60
CA PRO A 115 -11.11 18.04 -4.55
C PRO A 115 -11.76 19.06 -3.61
N ALA A 116 -12.68 19.88 -4.12
CA ALA A 116 -13.40 20.87 -3.31
C ALA A 116 -14.36 20.19 -2.33
N THR A 117 -15.12 19.21 -2.80
CA THR A 117 -16.02 18.39 -1.98
C THR A 117 -15.25 17.62 -0.91
N ILE A 118 -14.11 17.01 -1.25
CA ILE A 118 -13.23 16.33 -0.29
C ILE A 118 -12.75 17.31 0.78
N THR A 119 -12.25 18.48 0.37
CA THR A 119 -11.72 19.49 1.30
C THR A 119 -12.79 19.95 2.29
N ALA A 120 -13.99 20.29 1.80
CA ALA A 120 -15.11 20.72 2.65
C ALA A 120 -15.57 19.61 3.62
N PHE A 121 -15.59 18.36 3.15
CA PHE A 121 -15.92 17.22 4.00
C PHE A 121 -14.86 17.00 5.09
N LEU A 122 -13.57 17.02 4.75
CA LEU A 122 -12.49 16.86 5.72
C LEU A 122 -12.51 17.97 6.77
N GLN A 123 -12.78 19.22 6.37
CA GLN A 123 -12.94 20.34 7.30
C GLN A 123 -14.10 20.13 8.29
N THR A 124 -15.17 19.47 7.86
CA THR A 124 -16.34 19.17 8.69
C THR A 124 -16.03 18.10 9.74
N ILE A 125 -15.20 17.11 9.42
CA ILE A 125 -14.98 15.93 10.28
C ILE A 125 -13.67 15.97 11.08
N GLN A 126 -12.70 16.81 10.73
CA GLN A 126 -11.34 16.74 11.31
C GLN A 126 -11.25 16.92 12.83
N ASP A 127 -12.22 17.61 13.44
CA ASP A 127 -12.27 17.87 14.89
C ASP A 127 -13.42 17.09 15.59
N ALA A 128 -14.13 16.24 14.83
CA ALA A 128 -15.17 15.36 15.35
C ALA A 128 -14.57 14.06 15.91
N GLN A 129 -15.36 13.29 16.67
CA GLN A 129 -14.90 12.06 17.32
C GLN A 129 -15.14 10.82 16.46
N ALA A 130 -16.33 10.68 15.87
CA ALA A 130 -16.69 9.50 15.11
C ALA A 130 -17.76 9.75 14.04
N ILE A 131 -17.71 8.94 12.99
CA ILE A 131 -18.82 8.74 12.05
C ILE A 131 -19.49 7.41 12.40
N THR A 132 -20.80 7.41 12.64
CA THR A 132 -21.56 6.19 12.97
C THR A 132 -22.69 5.96 11.98
N LEU A 133 -23.17 4.72 11.90
CA LEU A 133 -24.37 4.40 11.14
C LEU A 133 -25.60 4.43 12.05
N LYS A 134 -26.61 5.23 11.69
CA LYS A 134 -27.90 5.28 12.39
C LYS A 134 -28.52 3.88 12.46
N ASN A 135 -28.95 3.49 13.66
CA ASN A 135 -29.52 2.16 13.95
C ASN A 135 -28.57 0.99 13.61
N GLY A 136 -27.26 1.22 13.56
CA GLY A 136 -26.23 0.19 13.34
C GLY A 136 -25.19 0.19 14.44
N VAL A 137 -24.34 -0.84 14.44
CA VAL A 137 -23.17 -0.97 15.34
C VAL A 137 -21.90 -0.38 14.74
N GLN A 138 -21.95 0.01 13.46
CA GLN A 138 -20.85 0.59 12.72
C GLN A 138 -20.38 1.90 13.35
N THR A 139 -19.10 1.93 13.70
CA THR A 139 -18.44 3.11 14.27
C THR A 139 -17.08 3.30 13.62
N LEU A 140 -16.89 4.45 13.00
CA LEU A 140 -15.64 4.88 12.42
C LEU A 140 -15.05 5.96 13.31
N SER A 141 -13.96 5.63 14.00
CA SER A 141 -13.24 6.59 14.84
C SER A 141 -12.49 7.60 13.97
N LEU A 142 -12.58 8.88 14.32
CA LEU A 142 -11.83 9.96 13.70
C LEU A 142 -10.56 10.30 14.50
N ALA A 143 -10.31 9.59 15.60
CA ALA A 143 -9.12 9.78 16.42
C ALA A 143 -7.85 9.50 15.60
N GLY A 144 -7.05 10.53 15.37
CA GLY A 144 -5.82 10.46 14.58
C GLY A 144 -5.97 10.83 13.11
N LEU A 145 -7.19 11.06 12.59
CA LEU A 145 -7.42 11.50 11.22
C LEU A 145 -6.64 12.79 10.90
N LYS A 146 -6.76 13.83 11.73
CA LYS A 146 -6.08 15.11 11.52
C LYS A 146 -4.55 14.94 11.42
N ALA A 147 -3.97 14.11 12.28
CA ALA A 147 -2.54 13.80 12.26
C ALA A 147 -2.13 13.00 11.01
N ALA A 148 -2.97 12.04 10.58
CA ALA A 148 -2.78 11.30 9.35
C ALA A 148 -2.81 12.21 8.11
N LEU A 149 -3.75 13.15 8.05
CA LEU A 149 -3.85 14.15 6.97
C LEU A 149 -2.63 15.08 6.95
N LEU A 150 -2.21 15.58 8.12
CA LEU A 150 -1.00 16.41 8.23
C LEU A 150 0.26 15.64 7.81
N PHE A 151 0.35 14.35 8.13
CA PHE A 151 1.46 13.51 7.68
C PHE A 151 1.48 13.35 6.16
N ILE A 152 0.32 13.17 5.51
CA ILE A 152 0.23 13.13 4.05
C ILE A 152 0.64 14.47 3.44
N ASP A 153 0.20 15.59 4.02
CA ASP A 153 0.63 16.93 3.61
C ASP A 153 2.14 17.10 3.74
N ALA A 154 2.74 16.68 4.85
CA ALA A 154 4.19 16.76 5.06
C ALA A 154 4.97 15.86 4.09
N GLN A 155 4.54 14.61 3.90
CA GLN A 155 5.17 13.65 2.99
C GLN A 155 5.18 14.14 1.55
N GLN A 156 4.10 14.82 1.13
CA GLN A 156 3.98 15.39 -0.21
C GLN A 156 4.46 16.85 -0.28
N LYS A 157 4.99 17.41 0.81
CA LYS A 157 5.48 18.80 0.90
C LYS A 157 4.41 19.82 0.50
N ARG A 158 3.22 19.66 1.05
CA ARG A 158 2.08 20.58 0.87
C ARG A 158 1.84 21.51 2.04
N VAL A 159 2.42 21.25 3.22
CA VAL A 159 2.28 22.12 4.40
C VAL A 159 2.69 23.55 4.00
N GLY A 160 1.84 24.54 4.27
CA GLY A 160 2.05 25.93 3.86
C GLY A 160 1.58 26.28 2.44
N SER A 161 1.12 25.31 1.64
CA SER A 161 0.52 25.54 0.32
C SER A 161 -0.99 25.72 0.39
N GLU A 162 -1.57 26.32 -0.65
CA GLU A 162 -3.02 26.46 -0.82
C GLU A 162 -3.74 25.09 -0.90
N THR A 163 -3.00 24.04 -1.27
CA THR A 163 -3.50 22.68 -1.47
C THR A 163 -3.37 21.76 -0.26
N ALA A 164 -2.85 22.26 0.87
CA ALA A 164 -2.82 21.50 2.12
C ALA A 164 -4.24 21.23 2.63
N TRP A 165 -4.45 20.13 3.35
CA TRP A 165 -5.71 19.90 4.04
C TRP A 165 -5.73 20.50 5.44
N ILE A 166 -4.61 20.43 6.17
CA ILE A 166 -4.53 20.89 7.57
C ILE A 166 -3.90 22.27 7.69
N GLU A 167 -2.60 22.37 7.42
CA GLU A 167 -1.84 23.63 7.56
C GLU A 167 -1.76 24.35 6.21
N LYS A 168 -2.89 24.94 5.80
CA LYS A 168 -2.97 25.75 4.57
C LYS A 168 -2.13 27.02 4.68
N GLY A 169 -1.50 27.40 3.58
CA GLY A 169 -0.87 28.70 3.43
C GLY A 169 -1.05 29.23 2.02
N ASN A 170 -0.17 30.15 1.63
CA ASN A 170 -0.30 30.92 0.39
C ASN A 170 0.67 30.46 -0.71
N GLU A 171 1.43 29.38 -0.49
CA GLU A 171 2.30 28.87 -1.54
C GLU A 171 1.45 28.27 -2.67
N PRO A 172 1.70 28.64 -3.93
CA PRO A 172 0.89 28.20 -5.04
C PRO A 172 1.01 26.68 -5.23
N PRO A 173 0.01 25.99 -5.84
CA PRO A 173 0.04 24.54 -6.04
C PRO A 173 1.31 24.02 -6.73
N LEU A 174 1.93 24.82 -7.60
CA LEU A 174 3.17 24.49 -8.31
C LEU A 174 4.42 24.41 -7.42
N SER A 175 4.35 24.89 -6.18
CA SER A 175 5.40 24.69 -5.16
C SER A 175 5.52 23.22 -4.72
N VAL A 176 4.44 22.45 -4.85
CA VAL A 176 4.38 21.04 -4.47
C VAL A 176 5.20 20.21 -5.46
N PRO A 177 6.24 19.47 -5.02
CA PRO A 177 7.09 18.71 -5.92
C PRO A 177 6.30 17.63 -6.67
N PRO A 178 6.65 17.37 -7.95
CA PRO A 178 6.02 16.32 -8.72
C PRO A 178 6.25 14.95 -8.07
N ALA A 179 5.40 13.98 -8.42
CA ALA A 179 5.61 12.59 -8.03
C ALA A 179 7.01 12.12 -8.46
N PRO A 180 7.79 11.48 -7.57
CA PRO A 180 9.07 10.89 -7.94
C PRO A 180 8.93 9.93 -9.14
N ALA A 181 9.92 9.97 -10.03
CA ALA A 181 9.99 9.03 -11.13
C ALA A 181 10.18 7.59 -10.62
N LEU A 182 9.42 6.65 -11.18
CA LEU A 182 9.63 5.23 -10.90
C LEU A 182 10.99 4.81 -11.44
N LYS A 183 11.72 4.01 -10.66
CA LYS A 183 12.93 3.36 -11.16
C LYS A 183 12.52 2.34 -12.22
N GLY A 184 13.01 2.53 -13.44
CA GLY A 184 12.87 1.52 -14.48
C GLY A 184 13.51 0.21 -14.04
N ILE A 185 12.80 -0.90 -14.23
CA ILE A 185 13.36 -2.23 -14.08
C ILE A 185 13.94 -2.61 -15.44
N ALA A 186 15.19 -3.08 -15.46
CA ALA A 186 15.78 -3.57 -16.69
C ALA A 186 14.99 -4.80 -17.16
N VAL A 187 14.36 -4.69 -18.33
CA VAL A 187 13.82 -5.86 -19.02
C VAL A 187 15.00 -6.68 -19.49
N ILE A 188 15.12 -7.91 -19.01
CA ILE A 188 16.15 -8.84 -19.49
C ILE A 188 15.74 -9.25 -20.89
N ASN A 189 16.49 -8.77 -21.88
CA ASN A 189 16.38 -9.18 -23.28
C ASN A 189 17.65 -9.96 -23.67
N PRO A 190 17.51 -11.13 -24.31
CA PRO A 190 16.25 -11.78 -24.69
C PRO A 190 15.49 -12.32 -23.47
N THR A 191 14.16 -12.44 -23.61
CA THR A 191 13.34 -13.21 -22.67
C THR A 191 13.93 -14.61 -22.56
N PRO A 192 14.06 -15.18 -21.34
CA PRO A 192 14.59 -16.53 -21.17
C PRO A 192 13.83 -17.54 -22.02
N VAL A 193 14.54 -18.49 -22.61
CA VAL A 193 13.92 -19.59 -23.36
C VAL A 193 13.01 -20.36 -22.39
N PRO A 194 11.75 -20.68 -22.77
CA PRO A 194 10.87 -21.52 -21.96
C PRO A 194 11.55 -22.84 -21.57
N LEU A 195 11.22 -23.39 -20.41
CA LEU A 195 11.71 -24.72 -20.03
C LEU A 195 11.21 -25.75 -21.02
N SER A 196 12.08 -26.65 -21.47
CA SER A 196 11.64 -27.85 -22.19
C SER A 196 10.85 -28.77 -21.25
N GLU A 197 10.10 -29.74 -21.80
CA GLU A 197 9.42 -30.75 -20.98
C GLU A 197 10.41 -31.53 -20.11
N GLU A 198 11.56 -31.93 -20.68
CA GLU A 198 12.62 -32.62 -19.94
C GLU A 198 13.19 -31.76 -18.80
N GLU A 199 13.50 -30.48 -19.06
CA GLU A 199 14.00 -29.57 -18.00
C GLU A 199 12.95 -29.39 -16.90
N ARG A 200 11.68 -29.29 -17.28
CA ARG A 200 10.58 -29.14 -16.34
C ARG A 200 10.44 -30.35 -15.44
N ASP A 201 10.44 -31.55 -16.01
CA ASP A 201 10.31 -32.81 -15.28
C ASP A 201 11.50 -33.02 -14.34
N ASP A 202 12.72 -32.78 -14.81
CA ASP A 202 13.94 -32.84 -13.99
C ASP A 202 13.88 -31.89 -12.78
N LEU A 203 13.36 -30.66 -12.98
CA LEU A 203 13.23 -29.67 -11.91
C LEU A 203 12.12 -30.03 -10.91
N LEU A 204 11.03 -30.65 -11.38
CA LEU A 204 9.95 -31.14 -10.52
C LEU A 204 10.41 -32.34 -9.68
N ASP A 205 11.13 -33.29 -10.29
CA ASP A 205 11.75 -34.41 -9.58
C ASP A 205 12.76 -33.91 -8.54
N TYR A 206 13.61 -32.95 -8.93
CA TYR A 206 14.53 -32.30 -8.01
C TYR A 206 13.80 -31.67 -6.81
N ALA A 207 12.69 -30.98 -7.04
CA ALA A 207 11.88 -30.39 -5.98
C ALA A 207 11.27 -31.45 -5.06
N ALA A 208 10.70 -32.52 -5.62
CA ALA A 208 10.15 -33.64 -4.86
C ALA A 208 11.20 -34.28 -3.93
N TRP A 209 12.43 -34.45 -4.41
CA TRP A 209 13.52 -35.07 -3.65
C TRP A 209 14.22 -34.17 -2.64
N ARG A 210 14.49 -32.91 -3.01
CA ARG A 210 15.35 -32.00 -2.21
C ARG A 210 14.59 -30.96 -1.42
N VAL A 211 13.42 -30.57 -1.90
CA VAL A 211 12.63 -29.46 -1.35
C VAL A 211 11.46 -29.97 -0.51
N ASN A 212 10.89 -31.13 -0.83
CA ASN A 212 9.78 -31.71 -0.06
C ASN A 212 10.18 -32.19 1.35
N GLY A 213 11.49 -32.35 1.62
CA GLY A 213 12.05 -32.62 2.95
C GLY A 213 12.16 -31.40 3.87
N ILE A 214 11.69 -30.22 3.44
CA ILE A 214 11.72 -28.99 4.22
C ILE A 214 10.55 -28.95 5.21
N ARG A 215 10.76 -28.31 6.37
CA ARG A 215 9.69 -28.04 7.33
C ARG A 215 8.68 -27.05 6.73
N CYS A 216 7.61 -27.61 6.16
CA CYS A 216 6.39 -26.89 5.78
C CYS A 216 5.24 -27.34 6.67
N SER A 217 4.42 -26.38 7.11
CA SER A 217 3.24 -26.67 7.93
C SER A 217 2.07 -27.20 7.08
N LEU A 218 2.07 -26.90 5.78
CA LEU A 218 1.09 -27.41 4.84
C LEU A 218 1.26 -28.92 4.61
N ASP A 219 0.14 -29.63 4.62
CA ASP A 219 0.07 -31.06 4.33
C ASP A 219 0.72 -31.39 2.98
N PRO A 220 1.59 -32.43 2.88
CA PRO A 220 2.27 -32.79 1.64
C PRO A 220 1.37 -33.01 0.42
N LEU A 221 0.16 -33.56 0.60
CA LEU A 221 -0.80 -33.81 -0.50
C LEU A 221 -1.41 -32.52 -1.04
N ARG A 222 -1.34 -31.43 -0.27
CA ARG A 222 -1.84 -30.10 -0.64
C ARG A 222 -0.73 -29.17 -1.14
N ARG A 223 0.50 -29.67 -1.24
CA ARG A 223 1.63 -28.90 -1.76
C ARG A 223 1.61 -28.91 -3.27
N GLU A 224 1.66 -27.73 -3.84
CA GLU A 224 1.83 -27.47 -5.25
C GLU A 224 3.24 -26.94 -5.48
N THR A 225 3.89 -27.51 -6.49
CA THR A 225 5.21 -27.08 -6.93
C THR A 225 5.10 -26.46 -8.31
N GLN A 226 5.68 -25.27 -8.47
CA GLN A 226 5.71 -24.55 -9.73
C GLN A 226 7.16 -24.27 -10.13
N VAL A 227 7.47 -24.48 -11.41
CA VAL A 227 8.79 -24.21 -11.98
C VAL A 227 8.65 -23.31 -13.21
N SER A 228 9.48 -22.27 -13.26
CA SER A 228 9.47 -21.29 -14.35
C SER A 228 10.90 -20.91 -14.74
N ALA A 229 11.11 -20.64 -16.02
CA ALA A 229 12.36 -20.07 -16.54
C ALA A 229 12.65 -18.71 -15.89
N LEU A 230 13.83 -18.53 -15.30
CA LEU A 230 14.28 -17.23 -14.75
C LEU A 230 15.35 -16.58 -15.64
N THR A 231 16.31 -17.38 -16.10
CA THR A 231 17.33 -17.06 -17.12
C THR A 231 17.61 -18.34 -17.91
N ASP A 232 18.37 -18.29 -19.00
CA ASP A 232 18.69 -19.51 -19.79
C ASP A 232 19.48 -20.58 -19.00
N ASP A 233 20.07 -20.21 -17.86
CA ASP A 233 20.81 -21.12 -16.98
C ASP A 233 20.12 -21.39 -15.63
N LYS A 234 19.05 -20.65 -15.29
CA LYS A 234 18.36 -20.74 -14.00
C LYS A 234 16.84 -20.87 -14.13
N ALA A 235 16.25 -21.59 -13.18
CA ALA A 235 14.82 -21.66 -12.97
C ALA A 235 14.44 -21.09 -11.59
N LEU A 236 13.24 -20.55 -11.51
CA LEU A 236 12.55 -20.23 -10.28
C LEU A 236 11.65 -21.41 -9.91
N LEU A 237 11.92 -22.01 -8.76
CA LEU A 237 11.13 -23.08 -8.17
C LEU A 237 10.33 -22.51 -6.99
N ILE A 238 9.03 -22.70 -6.95
CA ILE A 238 8.13 -22.20 -5.91
C ILE A 238 7.33 -23.37 -5.33
N VAL A 239 7.21 -23.42 -4.01
CA VAL A 239 6.40 -24.42 -3.28
C VAL A 239 5.57 -23.71 -2.23
N ASN A 240 4.26 -23.91 -2.25
CA ASN A 240 3.38 -23.43 -1.17
C ASN A 240 3.67 -24.22 0.11
N CYS A 241 3.95 -23.50 1.19
CA CYS A 241 4.52 -24.10 2.40
C CYS A 241 3.63 -23.90 3.62
N GLU A 242 2.84 -22.83 3.64
CA GLU A 242 1.82 -22.56 4.66
C GLU A 242 0.56 -22.01 4.02
N ALA A 243 -0.59 -22.23 4.64
CA ALA A 243 -1.85 -21.65 4.20
C ALA A 243 -2.64 -21.14 5.41
N GLY A 244 -3.05 -19.87 5.36
CA GLY A 244 -4.04 -19.26 6.25
C GLY A 244 -5.45 -19.35 5.67
N ALA A 245 -6.40 -18.67 6.30
CA ALA A 245 -7.81 -18.69 5.87
C ALA A 245 -8.03 -18.10 4.46
N TYR A 246 -7.18 -17.15 4.04
CA TYR A 246 -7.35 -16.43 2.77
C TYR A 246 -6.03 -16.22 2.00
N ASN A 247 -4.91 -16.73 2.51
CA ASN A 247 -3.57 -16.46 1.98
C ASN A 247 -2.69 -17.71 2.03
N THR A 248 -1.72 -17.81 1.11
CA THR A 248 -0.69 -18.85 1.10
C THR A 248 0.69 -18.23 1.26
N ILE A 249 1.58 -18.93 1.95
CA ILE A 249 3.00 -18.54 2.09
C ILE A 249 3.81 -19.51 1.26
N ASP A 250 4.59 -18.97 0.33
CA ASP A 250 5.39 -19.75 -0.60
C ASP A 250 6.88 -19.67 -0.25
N LEU A 251 7.57 -20.79 -0.35
CA LEU A 251 9.02 -20.80 -0.41
C LEU A 251 9.46 -20.83 -1.85
N ALA A 252 10.54 -20.11 -2.19
CA ALA A 252 11.07 -20.17 -3.54
C ALA A 252 12.60 -20.24 -3.59
N TRP A 253 13.11 -20.86 -4.65
CA TRP A 253 14.52 -21.07 -4.87
C TRP A 253 14.89 -20.66 -6.28
N VAL A 254 16.07 -20.07 -6.40
CA VAL A 254 16.74 -19.98 -7.70
C VAL A 254 17.63 -21.20 -7.81
N VAL A 255 17.39 -22.01 -8.83
CA VAL A 255 18.10 -23.26 -9.10
C VAL A 255 18.71 -23.23 -10.49
N SER A 256 19.75 -24.02 -10.73
CA SER A 256 20.25 -24.21 -12.09
C SER A 256 19.28 -25.09 -12.87
N ARG A 257 19.12 -24.83 -14.18
CA ARG A 257 18.36 -25.73 -15.07
C ARG A 257 19.04 -27.08 -15.29
N LYS A 258 20.35 -27.20 -14.99
CA LYS A 258 21.13 -28.44 -15.18
C LYS A 258 21.04 -29.35 -13.95
N LYS A 259 21.06 -30.67 -14.16
CA LYS A 259 20.94 -31.76 -13.14
C LYS A 259 21.82 -31.62 -11.89
N ASN A 260 22.92 -30.85 -11.91
CA ASN A 260 23.78 -30.56 -10.75
C ASN A 260 23.41 -29.23 -10.05
N ALA A 261 22.13 -29.01 -9.78
CA ALA A 261 21.63 -27.73 -9.29
C ALA A 261 22.08 -27.41 -7.84
N ARG A 262 22.73 -26.25 -7.66
CA ARG A 262 23.00 -25.64 -6.35
C ARG A 262 21.82 -24.76 -5.93
N LEU A 263 21.41 -24.83 -4.67
CA LEU A 263 20.29 -24.06 -4.11
C LEU A 263 20.72 -22.67 -3.67
N ALA A 264 20.00 -21.63 -4.11
CA ALA A 264 19.93 -20.35 -3.42
C ALA A 264 18.49 -20.15 -2.91
N ARG A 265 18.26 -20.33 -1.60
CA ARG A 265 16.94 -20.18 -0.97
C ARG A 265 16.55 -18.70 -0.87
N ARG A 266 15.27 -18.43 -1.13
CA ARG A 266 14.58 -17.17 -0.87
C ARG A 266 13.25 -17.48 -0.18
N THR A 267 12.76 -16.54 0.60
CA THR A 267 11.46 -16.68 1.28
C THR A 267 10.61 -15.51 0.85
N PHE A 268 9.39 -15.80 0.39
CA PHE A 268 8.45 -14.80 -0.07
C PHE A 268 7.14 -14.99 0.69
N ALA A 269 6.54 -13.92 1.19
CA ALA A 269 5.18 -13.96 1.68
C ALA A 269 4.30 -13.35 0.57
N ALA A 270 3.40 -14.15 0.00
CA ALA A 270 2.35 -13.61 -0.85
C ALA A 270 1.25 -13.05 0.06
N ALA A 271 1.28 -11.74 0.31
CA ALA A 271 0.12 -11.03 0.81
C ALA A 271 -0.73 -10.67 -0.41
N VAL A 272 -1.81 -11.42 -0.64
CA VAL A 272 -2.91 -11.00 -1.53
C VAL A 272 -3.88 -10.17 -0.71
#